data_AF-A0A0A1WA57-F1
#
_entry.id   AF-A0A0A1WA57-F1
#
_cell.length_a   1.000
_cell.length_b   1.000
_cell.length_c   1.000
_cell.angle_alpha   90.00
_cell.angle_beta   90.00
_cell.angle_gamma   90.00
#
_symmetry.space_group_name_H-M   'P 1'
#
loop_
_entity.id
_entity.type
_entity.pdbx_description
1 polymer ?
#
loop_
_entity_poly.entity_id
_entity_poly.type
_entity_poly.pdbx_seq_one_letter_code
_entity_poly.pdbx_strand_id
1 'polypeptide(L)'
;MDIPQRYADFIQWIGDGTGMADSLLHVHAGMAVLFLARILTRKSLATPIPLACVALAEAGNEILDRLHYGSWRWTDTLGDIANTMFWPTVLFIGLRMRSPRGRR
;
A
#
# COMPACT_ATOMS: atom_id res chain seq x y z
N MET A 1 7.58 1.85 -24.73
CA MET A 1 6.41 2.40 -24.01
C MET A 1 6.95 3.01 -22.72
N ASP A 2 6.58 4.25 -22.42
CA ASP A 2 6.98 4.92 -21.18
C ASP A 2 6.05 4.44 -20.04
N ILE A 3 6.48 3.41 -19.32
CA ILE A 3 5.69 2.76 -18.26
C ILE A 3 5.52 3.69 -17.05
N PRO A 4 6.58 4.35 -16.52
CA PRO A 4 6.44 5.29 -15.41
C PRO A 4 5.46 6.43 -15.71
N GLN A 5 5.55 7.06 -16.90
CA GLN A 5 4.63 8.14 -17.26
C GLN A 5 3.17 7.69 -17.26
N ARG A 6 2.87 6.55 -17.92
CA ARG A 6 1.49 6.05 -17.98
C ARG A 6 0.93 5.65 -16.62
N TYR A 7 1.80 5.18 -15.74
CA TYR A 7 1.42 4.86 -14.37
C TYR A 7 1.04 6.13 -13.60
N ALA A 8 1.87 7.18 -13.68
CA ALA A 8 1.58 8.48 -13.09
C ALA A 8 0.27 9.08 -13.63
N ASP A 9 0.07 9.06 -14.95
CA ASP A 9 -1.17 9.54 -15.60
C ASP A 9 -2.41 8.79 -15.08
N PHE A 10 -2.28 7.48 -14.84
CA PHE A 10 -3.38 6.65 -14.33
C PHE A 10 -3.73 6.99 -12.89
N ILE A 11 -2.73 7.13 -12.00
CA ILE A 11 -2.97 7.54 -10.61
C ILE A 11 -3.61 8.92 -10.57
N GLN A 12 -3.09 9.87 -11.36
CA GLN A 12 -3.63 11.21 -11.43
C GLN A 12 -5.08 11.21 -11.91
N TRP A 13 -5.42 10.41 -12.92
CA TRP A 13 -6.80 10.24 -13.37
C TRP A 13 -7.74 9.70 -12.27
N ILE A 14 -7.27 8.79 -11.42
CA ILE A 14 -8.04 8.32 -10.26
C ILE A 14 -8.24 9.45 -9.25
N GLY A 15 -7.19 10.22 -8.94
CA GLY A 15 -7.26 11.36 -8.04
C GLY A 15 -8.26 12.41 -8.53
N ASP A 16 -8.14 12.83 -9.78
CA ASP A 16 -9.03 13.82 -10.40
C ASP A 16 -10.48 13.30 -10.48
N GLY A 17 -10.66 12.02 -10.79
CA GLY A 17 -11.99 11.40 -10.88
C GLY A 17 -12.68 11.20 -9.54
N THR A 18 -11.93 11.06 -8.45
CA THR A 18 -12.46 10.86 -7.09
C THR A 18 -12.51 12.15 -6.26
N GLY A 19 -11.71 13.16 -6.61
CA GLY A 19 -11.50 14.36 -5.80
C GLY A 19 -10.77 14.08 -4.47
N MET A 20 -10.18 12.89 -4.32
CA MET A 20 -9.48 12.51 -3.09
C MET A 20 -8.10 13.14 -3.02
N ALA A 21 -7.71 13.51 -1.80
CA ALA A 21 -6.32 13.85 -1.54
C ALA A 21 -5.42 12.64 -1.83
N ASP A 22 -4.24 12.91 -2.38
CA ASP A 22 -3.23 11.91 -2.72
C ASP A 22 -2.90 10.98 -1.54
N SER A 23 -2.65 11.56 -0.36
CA SER A 23 -2.45 10.80 0.89
C SER A 23 -3.60 9.85 1.23
N LEU A 24 -4.84 10.20 0.90
CA LEU A 24 -6.00 9.35 1.12
C LEU A 24 -6.05 8.19 0.11
N LEU A 25 -5.59 8.40 -1.12
CA LEU A 25 -5.44 7.33 -2.11
C LEU A 25 -4.43 6.29 -1.62
N HIS A 26 -3.28 6.72 -1.06
CA HIS A 26 -2.28 5.81 -0.48
C HIS A 26 -2.85 4.93 0.64
N VAL A 27 -3.65 5.52 1.55
CA VAL A 27 -4.35 4.75 2.59
C VAL A 27 -5.27 3.68 1.98
N HIS A 28 -6.07 4.04 0.97
CA HIS A 28 -6.98 3.09 0.33
C HIS A 28 -6.23 2.03 -0.49
N ALA A 29 -5.16 2.41 -1.17
CA ALA A 29 -4.31 1.51 -1.94
C ALA A 29 -3.67 0.46 -1.03
N GLY A 30 -3.08 0.88 0.10
CA GLY A 30 -2.48 -0.05 1.07
C GLY A 30 -3.48 -1.07 1.61
N MET A 31 -4.70 -0.62 1.93
CA MET A 31 -5.78 -1.50 2.38
C MET A 31 -6.28 -2.44 1.27
N ALA A 32 -6.44 -1.94 0.05
CA ALA A 32 -6.86 -2.75 -1.09
C ALA A 32 -5.84 -3.86 -1.39
N VAL A 33 -4.54 -3.51 -1.44
CA VAL A 33 -3.44 -4.47 -1.65
C VAL A 33 -3.43 -5.51 -0.52
N LEU A 34 -3.63 -5.11 0.73
CA LEU A 34 -3.68 -6.04 1.86
C LEU A 34 -4.79 -7.09 1.69
N PHE A 35 -6.01 -6.66 1.34
CA PHE A 35 -7.14 -7.57 1.14
C PHE A 35 -6.97 -8.45 -0.10
N LEU A 36 -6.47 -7.89 -1.21
CA LEU A 36 -6.15 -8.67 -2.40
C LEU A 36 -5.08 -9.72 -2.10
N ALA A 37 -4.00 -9.36 -1.41
CA ALA A 37 -2.97 -10.29 -0.98
C ALA A 37 -3.56 -11.39 -0.09
N ARG A 38 -4.45 -11.06 0.85
CA ARG A 38 -5.18 -12.04 1.66
C ARG A 38 -6.01 -13.01 0.82
N ILE A 39 -6.71 -12.53 -0.21
CA ILE A 39 -7.56 -13.35 -1.08
C ILE A 39 -6.70 -14.27 -1.95
N LEU A 40 -5.68 -13.70 -2.61
CA LEU A 40 -4.82 -14.42 -3.55
C LEU A 40 -3.91 -15.45 -2.86
N THR A 41 -3.24 -15.06 -1.79
CA THR A 41 -2.35 -15.97 -1.04
C THR A 41 -3.11 -16.92 -0.12
N ARG A 42 -4.37 -16.59 0.18
CA ARG A 42 -5.23 -17.26 1.17
C ARG A 42 -4.65 -17.29 2.60
N LYS A 43 -3.58 -16.53 2.87
CA LYS A 43 -2.90 -16.47 4.17
C LYS A 43 -3.57 -15.45 5.07
N SER A 44 -3.78 -15.79 6.34
CA SER A 44 -4.40 -14.87 7.32
C SER A 44 -3.66 -13.52 7.37
N LEU A 45 -4.40 -12.44 7.62
CA LEU A 45 -3.84 -11.10 7.87
C LEU A 45 -2.95 -11.05 9.12
N ALA A 46 -3.01 -12.05 9.99
CA ALA A 46 -2.08 -12.22 11.12
C ALA A 46 -0.70 -12.79 10.70
N THR A 47 -0.56 -13.24 9.44
CA THR A 47 0.72 -13.69 8.89
C THR A 47 1.46 -12.51 8.24
N PRO A 48 2.81 -12.54 8.16
CA PRO A 48 3.55 -11.46 7.54
C PRO A 48 3.35 -11.37 6.01
N ILE A 49 2.71 -12.37 5.39
CA ILE A 49 2.62 -12.48 3.92
C ILE A 49 1.78 -11.34 3.32
N PRO A 50 0.52 -11.07 3.75
CA PRO A 50 -0.23 -9.94 3.21
C PRO A 50 0.44 -8.58 3.44
N LEU A 51 1.07 -8.39 4.60
CA LEU A 51 1.78 -7.14 4.92
C LEU A 51 3.03 -6.96 4.02
N ALA A 52 3.78 -8.03 3.75
CA ALA A 52 4.91 -7.99 2.84
C ALA A 52 4.47 -7.65 1.40
N CYS A 53 3.30 -8.11 0.96
CA CYS A 53 2.74 -7.70 -0.33
C CYS A 53 2.45 -6.20 -0.41
N VAL A 54 1.93 -5.59 0.66
CA VAL A 54 1.72 -4.13 0.72
C VAL A 54 3.07 -3.41 0.63
N ALA A 55 4.06 -3.84 1.41
CA ALA A 55 5.39 -3.23 1.39
C ALA A 55 6.06 -3.32 0.01
N LEU A 56 5.89 -4.45 -0.69
CA LEU A 56 6.42 -4.62 -2.05
C LEU A 56 5.67 -3.76 -3.07
N ALA A 57 4.36 -3.61 -2.93
CA ALA A 57 3.57 -2.75 -3.81
C ALA A 57 3.96 -1.28 -3.65
N GLU A 58 4.11 -0.81 -2.40
CA GLU A 58 4.56 0.54 -2.09
C GLU A 58 5.98 0.81 -2.60
N ALA A 59 6.91 -0.12 -2.35
CA ALA A 59 8.26 0.00 -2.90
C ALA A 59 8.25 0.04 -4.45
N GLY A 60 7.34 -0.68 -5.09
CA GLY A 60 7.12 -0.61 -6.53
C GLY A 60 6.62 0.75 -6.98
N ASN A 61 5.64 1.34 -6.27
CA ASN A 61 5.12 2.68 -6.53
C ASN A 61 6.24 3.72 -6.47
N GLU A 62 6.99 3.72 -5.38
CA GLU A 62 8.11 4.66 -5.16
C GLU A 62 9.23 4.53 -6.20
N ILE A 63 9.51 3.31 -6.68
CA ILE A 63 10.47 3.11 -7.76
C ILE A 63 9.95 3.71 -9.06
N LEU A 64 8.65 3.58 -9.36
CA LEU A 64 8.05 4.18 -10.55
C LEU A 64 8.07 5.71 -10.47
N ASP A 65 7.76 6.27 -9.30
CA ASP A 65 7.85 7.72 -9.08
C ASP A 65 9.28 8.23 -9.20
N ARG A 66 10.26 7.50 -8.65
CA ARG A 66 11.68 7.81 -8.81
C ARG A 66 12.12 7.82 -10.28
N LEU A 67 11.60 6.89 -11.08
CA LEU A 67 11.88 6.80 -12.51
C LEU A 67 11.19 7.92 -13.29
N HIS A 68 9.98 8.31 -12.91
CA HIS A 68 9.21 9.39 -13.53
C HIS A 68 9.81 10.78 -13.22
N TYR A 69 10.08 11.09 -11.95
CA TYR A 69 10.58 12.39 -11.52
C TYR A 69 12.10 12.54 -11.60
N GLY A 70 12.85 11.45 -11.83
CA GLY A 70 14.31 11.49 -11.95
C GLY A 70 15.06 11.78 -10.63
N SER A 71 14.36 11.89 -9.49
CA SER A 71 14.95 12.07 -8.15
C SER A 71 14.08 11.44 -7.06
N TRP A 72 14.68 11.17 -5.89
CA TRP A 72 13.94 10.71 -4.71
C TRP A 72 13.35 11.90 -3.98
N ARG A 73 12.03 11.92 -3.81
CA ARG A 73 11.31 12.98 -3.11
C ARG A 73 11.02 12.53 -1.68
N TRP A 74 12.07 12.42 -0.87
CA TRP A 74 12.03 11.77 0.44
C TRP A 74 10.88 12.21 1.36
N THR A 75 10.50 13.49 1.34
CA THR A 75 9.39 13.98 2.17
C THR A 75 8.05 13.40 1.71
N ASP A 76 7.83 13.34 0.39
CA ASP A 76 6.62 12.77 -0.22
C ASP A 76 6.64 11.24 -0.01
N THR A 77 7.73 10.57 -0.42
CA THR A 77 7.98 9.13 -0.23
C THR A 77 7.74 8.64 1.20
N LEU A 78 8.22 9.36 2.22
CA LEU A 78 8.02 8.96 3.61
C LEU A 78 6.55 9.12 4.03
N GLY A 79 5.86 10.14 3.52
CA GLY A 79 4.43 10.34 3.71
C GLY A 79 3.63 9.21 3.08
N ASP A 80 3.97 8.82 1.86
CA ASP A 80 3.29 7.78 1.09
C ASP A 80 3.49 6.41 1.73
N ILE A 81 4.72 6.07 2.12
CA ILE A 81 5.03 4.87 2.89
C ILE A 81 4.23 4.86 4.20
N ALA A 82 4.17 5.98 4.93
CA ALA A 82 3.41 6.06 6.17
C ALA A 82 1.91 5.84 5.93
N ASN A 83 1.32 6.52 4.94
CA ASN A 83 -0.09 6.42 4.60
C ASN A 83 -0.46 5.01 4.13
N THR A 84 0.37 4.39 3.28
CA THR A 84 0.13 3.04 2.75
C THR A 84 0.32 1.96 3.82
N MET A 85 1.35 2.06 4.67
CA MET A 85 1.74 0.97 5.59
C MET A 85 1.09 1.03 6.97
N PHE A 86 0.65 2.21 7.43
CA PHE A 86 0.20 2.40 8.81
C PHE A 86 -0.94 1.46 9.20
N TRP A 87 -2.08 1.54 8.51
CA TRP A 87 -3.25 0.71 8.85
C TRP A 87 -3.03 -0.79 8.61
N PRO A 88 -2.39 -1.24 7.51
CA PRO A 88 -2.00 -2.63 7.36
C PRO A 88 -1.14 -3.16 8.51
N THR A 89 -0.20 -2.35 9.01
CA THR A 89 0.65 -2.72 10.15
C THR A 89 -0.15 -2.80 11.44
N VAL A 90 -1.01 -1.82 11.71
CA VAL A 90 -1.92 -1.81 12.87
C VAL A 90 -2.80 -3.06 12.88
N LEU A 91 -3.38 -3.44 11.74
CA LEU A 91 -4.20 -4.64 11.61
C LEU A 91 -3.39 -5.92 11.83
N PHE A 92 -2.21 -6.03 11.22
CA PHE A 92 -1.31 -7.16 11.41
C PHE A 92 -0.96 -7.35 12.90
N ILE A 93 -0.55 -6.28 13.58
CA ILE A 93 -0.20 -6.30 15.01
C ILE A 93 -1.43 -6.68 15.84
N GLY A 94 -2.57 -6.01 15.65
CA GLY A 94 -3.79 -6.27 16.40
C GLY A 94 -4.29 -7.70 16.26
N LEU A 95 -4.20 -8.28 15.06
CA LEU A 95 -4.58 -9.67 14.80
C LEU A 95 -3.55 -10.67 15.32
N ARG A 96 -2.26 -10.33 15.35
CA ARG A 96 -1.21 -11.19 15.89
C ARG A 96 -1.21 -11.20 17.42
N MET A 97 -1.56 -10.08 18.05
CA MET A 97 -1.76 -9.97 19.50
C MET A 97 -2.98 -10.75 19.98
N ARG A 98 -3.96 -11.01 19.11
CA ARG A 98 -5.00 -12.02 19.35
C ARG A 98 -4.39 -13.42 19.28
N SER A 99 -3.66 -13.79 20.33
CA SER A 99 -3.35 -15.19 20.65
C SER A 99 -4.64 -16.01 20.63
N PRO A 100 -4.65 -17.32 20.28
CA PRO A 100 -5.86 -18.15 20.23
C PRO A 100 -6.54 -18.36 21.59
N ARG A 101 -7.04 -17.29 22.22
CA ARG A 101 -7.96 -17.37 23.36
C ARG A 101 -9.36 -17.47 22.78
N GLY A 102 -9.74 -18.68 22.35
CA GLY A 102 -11.08 -18.92 21.80
C GLY A 102 -11.26 -20.19 20.97
N ARG A 103 -10.69 -21.32 21.39
CA ARG A 103 -11.32 -22.62 21.17
C ARG A 103 -11.58 -23.21 22.56
N ARG A 104 -12.65 -22.72 23.20
CA ARG A 104 -13.35 -23.45 24.26
C ARG A 104 -14.64 -23.95 23.65
#